data_AF-A0A370UEL5-F1
#
_entry.id   AF-A0A370UEL5-F1
#
_cell.length_a   1.000
_cell.length_b   1.000
_cell.length_c   1.000
_cell.angle_alpha   90.00
_cell.angle_beta   90.00
_cell.angle_gamma   90.00
#
_symmetry.space_group_name_H-M   'P 1'
#
loop_
_entity.id
_entity.type
_entity.pdbx_description
1 polymer ?
#
loop_
_entity_poly.entity_id
_entity_poly.type
_entity_poly.pdbx_seq_one_letter_code
_entity_poly.pdbx_strand_id
1 'polypeptide(L)'
;MSTQTNDLLPDVTYWLTLQISKSEPGIDLEQVYQGTVELDYLYQVLTSKAQQHWWSNYGVELSPVTVNNAFFRAIAVLHDRNIEYQRSRNRAETDWVRELLHL
;
A
#
# COMPACT_ATOMS: atom_id res chain seq x y z
N MET A 1 22.81 -10.05 -21.87
CA MET A 1 21.61 -10.36 -21.06
C MET A 1 21.67 -9.53 -19.79
N SER A 2 21.18 -8.29 -19.81
CA SER A 2 21.42 -7.31 -18.74
C SER A 2 20.28 -6.28 -18.65
N THR A 3 19.05 -6.75 -18.42
CA THR A 3 17.85 -5.89 -18.41
C THR A 3 16.73 -6.34 -17.45
N GLN A 4 17.02 -7.07 -16.36
CA GLN A 4 15.95 -7.60 -15.47
C GLN A 4 16.07 -7.26 -13.98
N THR A 5 17.07 -6.48 -13.55
CA THR A 5 17.27 -6.20 -12.12
C THR A 5 16.63 -4.92 -11.58
N ASN A 6 16.07 -4.04 -12.43
CA ASN A 6 15.70 -2.68 -12.00
C ASN A 6 14.23 -2.44 -11.59
N ASP A 7 13.28 -3.32 -11.91
CA ASP A 7 11.84 -2.99 -11.74
C ASP A 7 11.06 -3.91 -10.77
N LEU A 8 11.73 -4.57 -9.82
CA LEU A 8 11.00 -5.36 -8.80
C LEU A 8 10.26 -4.48 -7.77
N LEU A 9 10.75 -3.27 -7.51
CA LEU A 9 10.18 -2.42 -6.46
C LEU A 9 8.72 -2.02 -6.77
N PRO A 10 8.37 -1.50 -7.96
CA PRO A 10 6.97 -1.20 -8.30
C PRO A 10 6.05 -2.42 -8.24
N ASP A 11 6.50 -3.58 -8.74
CA ASP A 11 5.71 -4.81 -8.77
C ASP A 11 5.43 -5.33 -7.36
N VAL A 12 6.45 -5.34 -6.50
CA VAL A 12 6.31 -5.73 -5.09
C VAL A 12 5.41 -4.74 -4.34
N THR A 13 5.55 -3.43 -4.59
CA THR A 13 4.66 -2.41 -4.02
C THR A 13 3.20 -2.70 -4.41
N TYR A 14 2.94 -2.89 -5.71
CA TYR A 14 1.59 -3.12 -6.21
C TYR A 14 0.95 -4.36 -5.58
N TRP A 15 1.69 -5.47 -5.54
CA TRP A 15 1.19 -6.70 -4.94
C TRP A 15 0.90 -6.55 -3.44
N LEU A 16 1.79 -5.88 -2.68
CA LEU A 16 1.59 -5.62 -1.27
C LEU A 16 0.35 -4.74 -1.05
N THR A 17 0.16 -3.69 -1.86
CA THR A 17 -1.06 -2.87 -1.84
C THR A 17 -2.31 -3.71 -2.02
N LEU A 18 -2.30 -4.67 -2.97
CA LEU A 18 -3.41 -5.59 -3.16
C LEU A 18 -3.63 -6.50 -1.96
N GLN A 19 -2.57 -7.05 -1.35
CA GLN A 19 -2.73 -7.92 -0.17
C GLN A 19 -3.30 -7.16 1.03
N ILE A 20 -2.81 -5.94 1.27
CA ILE A 20 -3.29 -5.08 2.36
C ILE A 20 -4.77 -4.73 2.12
N SER A 21 -5.15 -4.34 0.90
CA SER A 21 -6.55 -4.01 0.59
C SER A 21 -7.53 -5.18 0.65
N LYS A 22 -7.03 -6.42 0.58
CA LYS A 22 -7.82 -7.66 0.70
C LYS A 22 -7.82 -8.25 2.11
N SER A 23 -7.19 -7.59 3.09
CA SER A 23 -7.17 -8.06 4.46
C SER A 23 -8.58 -8.06 5.08
N GLU A 24 -8.88 -9.12 5.82
CA GLU A 24 -10.09 -9.25 6.63
C GLU A 24 -9.67 -9.61 8.08
N PRO A 25 -10.06 -8.81 9.09
CA PRO A 25 -10.80 -7.55 9.01
C PRO A 25 -10.02 -6.45 8.29
N GLY A 26 -10.74 -5.45 7.77
CA GLY A 26 -10.13 -4.32 7.08
C GLY A 26 -9.20 -3.55 8.00
N ILE A 27 -7.99 -3.24 7.51
CA ILE A 27 -6.95 -2.54 8.26
C ILE A 27 -7.33 -1.07 8.47
N ASP A 28 -7.19 -0.59 9.71
CA ASP A 28 -7.28 0.84 10.02
C ASP A 28 -5.98 1.54 9.60
N LEU A 29 -6.01 2.12 8.40
CA LEU A 29 -4.85 2.76 7.79
C LEU A 29 -4.39 4.03 8.55
N GLU A 30 -5.28 4.71 9.27
CA GLU A 30 -4.89 5.90 10.05
C GLU A 30 -4.08 5.50 11.28
N GLN A 31 -4.51 4.46 12.00
CA GLN A 31 -3.76 3.91 13.11
C GLN A 31 -2.44 3.30 12.66
N VAL A 32 -2.47 2.47 11.62
CA VAL A 32 -1.28 1.80 11.09
C VAL A 32 -0.22 2.79 10.62
N TYR A 33 -0.60 3.91 10.00
CA TYR A 33 0.36 4.94 9.58
C TYR A 33 1.04 5.65 10.76
N GLN A 34 0.42 5.70 11.95
CA GLN A 34 0.98 6.33 13.15
C GLN A 34 2.02 5.47 13.88
N GLY A 35 2.34 4.27 13.39
CA GLY A 35 3.39 3.41 13.96
C GLY A 35 2.88 2.53 15.11
N THR A 36 1.85 1.74 14.85
CA THR A 36 1.22 0.84 15.84
C THR A 36 1.81 -0.57 15.81
N VAL A 37 1.54 -1.35 16.87
CA VAL A 37 1.86 -2.79 16.92
C VAL A 37 1.24 -3.56 15.74
N GLU A 38 0.11 -3.08 15.24
CA GLU A 38 -0.54 -3.63 14.05
C GLU A 38 0.32 -3.44 12.79
N LEU A 39 0.98 -2.28 12.64
CA LEU A 39 1.93 -2.04 11.54
C LEU A 39 3.09 -3.05 11.59
N ASP A 40 3.66 -3.28 12.78
CA ASP A 40 4.77 -4.24 12.95
C ASP A 40 4.34 -5.68 12.61
N TYR A 41 3.14 -6.07 13.04
CA TYR A 41 2.57 -7.38 12.70
C TYR A 41 2.35 -7.51 11.18
N LEU A 42 1.70 -6.52 10.56
CA LEU A 42 1.45 -6.50 9.13
C LEU A 42 2.75 -6.53 8.33
N TYR A 43 3.75 -5.76 8.77
CA TYR A 43 5.08 -5.75 8.18
C TYR A 43 5.68 -7.14 8.19
N GLN A 44 5.74 -7.81 9.34
CA GLN A 44 6.34 -9.15 9.44
C GLN A 44 5.62 -10.18 8.56
N VAL A 45 4.29 -10.21 8.61
CA VAL A 45 3.49 -11.18 7.86
C VAL A 45 3.57 -10.94 6.36
N LEU A 46 3.40 -9.69 5.92
CA LEU A 46 3.28 -9.38 4.49
C LEU A 46 4.63 -9.38 3.78
N THR A 47 5.70 -8.94 4.43
CA THR A 47 7.05 -9.04 3.85
C THR A 47 7.48 -10.50 3.70
N SER A 48 7.16 -11.36 4.68
CA SER A 48 7.41 -12.81 4.58
C SER A 48 6.60 -13.46 3.45
N LYS A 49 5.32 -13.10 3.32
CA LYS A 49 4.47 -13.58 2.21
C LYS A 49 4.95 -13.09 0.85
N ALA A 50 5.42 -11.84 0.75
CA ALA A 50 6.01 -11.32 -0.48
C ALA A 50 7.28 -12.11 -0.83
N GLN A 51 8.18 -12.33 0.11
CA GLN A 51 9.38 -13.14 -0.11
C GLN A 51 9.01 -14.53 -0.67
N GLN A 52 8.07 -15.20 -0.01
CA GLN A 52 7.60 -16.52 -0.43
C GLN A 52 6.94 -16.49 -1.81
N HIS A 53 6.09 -15.50 -2.10
CA HIS A 53 5.42 -15.37 -3.39
C HIS A 53 6.41 -15.24 -4.55
N TRP A 54 7.41 -14.37 -4.41
CA TRP A 54 8.41 -14.16 -5.45
C TRP A 54 9.34 -15.36 -5.62
N TRP A 55 9.73 -15.97 -4.51
CA TRP A 55 10.55 -17.17 -4.53
C TRP A 55 9.82 -18.32 -5.22
N SER A 56 8.58 -18.63 -4.80
CA SER A 56 7.84 -19.79 -5.30
C SER A 56 7.37 -19.64 -6.75
N ASN A 57 6.99 -18.44 -7.18
CA ASN A 57 6.40 -18.25 -8.51
C ASN A 57 7.41 -17.83 -9.58
N TYR A 58 8.49 -17.14 -9.19
CA TYR A 58 9.44 -16.55 -10.13
C TYR A 58 10.89 -16.97 -9.86
N GLY A 59 11.17 -17.70 -8.77
CA GLY A 59 12.54 -18.05 -8.38
C GLY A 59 13.37 -16.83 -7.98
N VAL A 60 12.73 -15.74 -7.56
CA VAL A 60 13.37 -14.47 -7.24
C VAL A 60 13.45 -14.30 -5.73
N GLU A 61 14.65 -14.10 -5.21
CA GLU A 61 14.87 -13.66 -3.83
C GLU A 61 14.78 -12.12 -3.78
N LEU A 62 13.77 -11.59 -3.08
CA LEU A 62 13.69 -10.15 -2.88
C LEU A 62 14.76 -9.71 -1.88
N SER A 63 15.40 -8.58 -2.16
CA SER A 63 16.30 -7.98 -1.19
C SER A 63 15.48 -7.37 -0.03
N PRO A 64 16.02 -7.34 1.21
CA PRO A 64 15.38 -6.68 2.33
C PRO A 64 15.04 -5.21 2.02
N VAL A 65 15.94 -4.51 1.30
CA VAL A 65 15.72 -3.11 0.90
C VAL A 65 14.50 -2.98 -0.03
N THR A 66 14.34 -3.90 -0.99
CA THR A 66 13.20 -3.90 -1.91
C THR A 66 11.89 -4.15 -1.17
N VAL A 67 11.82 -5.18 -0.34
CA VAL A 67 10.57 -5.58 0.32
C VAL A 67 10.13 -4.53 1.36
N ASN A 68 11.08 -3.94 2.09
CA ASN A 68 10.80 -2.91 3.09
C ASN A 68 10.29 -1.64 2.44
N ASN A 69 10.99 -1.15 1.42
CA ASN A 69 10.56 0.04 0.68
C ASN A 69 9.20 -0.20 0.00
N ALA A 70 8.99 -1.40 -0.54
CA ALA A 70 7.73 -1.74 -1.17
C ALA A 70 6.56 -1.72 -0.19
N PHE A 71 6.75 -2.26 1.01
CA PHE A 71 5.76 -2.27 2.08
C PHE A 71 5.38 -0.86 2.52
N PHE A 72 6.35 -0.01 2.88
CA PHE A 72 6.04 1.34 3.34
C PHE A 72 5.42 2.20 2.23
N ARG A 73 5.82 2.01 0.97
CA ARG A 73 5.13 2.64 -0.17
C ARG A 73 3.69 2.18 -0.30
N ALA A 74 3.42 0.89 -0.11
CA ALA A 74 2.06 0.36 -0.18
C ALA A 74 1.16 0.95 0.91
N ILE A 75 1.66 1.08 2.15
CA ILE A 75 0.95 1.72 3.26
C ILE A 75 0.68 3.20 2.95
N ALA A 76 1.68 3.96 2.50
CA ALA A 76 1.53 5.37 2.15
C ALA A 76 0.49 5.58 1.04
N VAL A 77 0.55 4.80 -0.05
CA VAL A 77 -0.42 4.88 -1.16
C VAL A 77 -1.84 4.61 -0.68
N LEU A 78 -2.03 3.63 0.22
CA LEU A 78 -3.34 3.32 0.77
C LEU A 78 -3.84 4.41 1.72
N HIS A 79 -2.95 4.99 2.53
CA HIS A 79 -3.28 6.11 3.39
C HIS A 79 -3.72 7.33 2.58
N ASP A 80 -2.94 7.74 1.57
CA ASP A 80 -3.27 8.87 0.69
C ASP A 80 -4.62 8.64 0.00
N ARG A 81 -4.85 7.43 -0.50
CA ARG A 81 -6.15 7.05 -1.10
C ARG A 81 -7.30 7.14 -0.11
N ASN A 82 -7.08 6.76 1.16
CA ASN A 82 -8.09 6.89 2.19
C ASN A 82 -8.41 8.36 2.50
N ILE A 83 -7.39 9.22 2.60
CA ILE A 83 -7.58 10.67 2.78
C ILE A 83 -8.40 11.24 1.61
N GLU A 84 -8.03 10.96 0.37
CA GLU A 84 -8.76 11.45 -0.80
C GLU A 84 -10.20 10.92 -0.85
N TYR A 85 -10.40 9.66 -0.47
CA TYR A 85 -11.75 9.11 -0.34
C TYR A 85 -12.58 9.86 0.72
N GLN A 86 -12.01 10.14 1.89
CA GLN A 86 -12.70 10.92 2.93
C GLN A 86 -13.02 12.34 2.45
N ARG A 87 -12.05 13.05 1.85
CA ARG A 87 -12.24 14.39 1.26
C ARG A 87 -13.36 14.40 0.22
N SER A 88 -13.40 13.41 -0.67
CA SER A 88 -14.43 13.30 -1.70
C SER A 88 -15.86 13.15 -1.13
N ARG A 89 -15.99 12.58 0.08
CA ARG A 89 -17.27 12.37 0.75
C ARG A 89 -17.63 13.49 1.71
N ASN A 90 -16.63 14.24 2.20
CA ASN A 90 -16.84 15.34 3.11
C ASN A 90 -17.33 16.57 2.33
N ARG A 91 -18.65 16.60 2.13
CA ARG A 91 -19.38 17.59 1.33
C ARG A 91 -18.98 19.04 1.63
N ALA A 92 -18.70 19.37 2.89
CA ALA A 92 -18.31 20.72 3.31
C ALA A 92 -17.03 21.25 2.63
N GLU A 93 -16.07 20.39 2.28
CA GLU A 93 -14.82 20.80 1.61
C GLU A 93 -14.96 20.92 0.09
N THR A 94 -16.04 20.38 -0.48
CA THR A 94 -16.30 20.36 -1.94
C THR A 94 -17.54 21.18 -2.33
N ASP A 95 -18.28 21.73 -1.36
CA ASP A 95 -19.47 22.56 -1.61
C ASP A 95 -19.13 23.80 -2.45
N TRP A 96 -17.95 24.41 -2.28
CA TRP A 96 -17.51 25.53 -3.12
C TRP A 96 -17.41 25.16 -4.61
N VAL A 97 -17.06 23.92 -4.96
CA VAL A 97 -17.01 23.44 -6.35
C VAL A 97 -18.41 23.26 -6.91
N ARG A 98 -19.35 22.74 -6.10
CA ARG A 98 -20.76 22.60 -6.48
C ARG A 98 -21.44 23.94 -6.71
N GLU A 99 -21.20 24.90 -5.82
CA GLU A 99 -21.66 26.28 -5.97
C GLU A 99 -21.16 26.90 -7.28
N LEU A 100 -19.90 26.64 -7.63
CA LEU A 100 -19.27 27.13 -8.87
C LEU A 100 -19.81 26.43 -10.14
N LEU A 101 -20.27 25.17 -10.02
CA LEU A 101 -20.82 24.37 -11.11
C LEU A 101 -22.35 24.50 -11.26
N HIS A 102 -23.02 25.30 -10.42
CA HIS A 102 -24.49 25.42 -10.35
C HIS A 102 -25.21 24.07 -10.18
N LEU A 103 -24.62 23.13 -9.42
CA LEU A 103 -25.16 21.80 -9.12
C LEU A 103 -25.75 21.70 -7.72
#